data_AF-A0A2A3ED12-F1
#
_entry.id   AF-A0A2A3ED12-F1
#
_cell.length_a   1.000
_cell.length_b   1.000
_cell.length_c   1.000
_cell.angle_alpha   90.00
_cell.angle_beta   90.00
_cell.angle_gamma   90.00
#
_symmetry.space_group_name_H-M   'P 1'
#
loop_
_entity.id
_entity.type
_entity.pdbx_description
1 polymer ?
#
loop_
_entity_poly.entity_id
_entity_poly.type
_entity_poly.pdbx_seq_one_letter_code
_entity_poly.pdbx_strand_id
1 'polypeptide(L)'
;MTNFQFHTTLLLLCVSSCVYLDILPVETESILIRPYYVYKNLIKGVHDYFNNTCIILFHGSSKLIEDEGLQEMDGLLTLQTQFSKYLHIRTVIMDFHMFKNRVEKTYHHIKRPLFVLLNDFKEIREQFVSVSKWITMAYPTWLLFLRDETRFEEFLSDVYVPFDCVFMVAQRDSQGTEIIQDVYRIGKEDYLRSMMFGMWNSSHGFQGPLLGLYQRRHDLHGHNIRVVAINLHQPLLQIDKS
;
A
#
# COMPACT_ATOMS: atom_id res chain seq x y z
N MET A 1 -11.32 89.04 3.27
CA MET A 1 -11.98 89.47 4.52
C MET A 1 -12.65 88.24 5.12
N THR A 2 -12.22 87.85 6.34
CA THR A 2 -12.95 87.16 7.44
C THR A 2 -13.74 85.87 7.12
N ASN A 3 -13.72 84.78 7.89
CA ASN A 3 -13.15 84.47 9.21
C ASN A 3 -13.15 82.94 9.43
N PHE A 4 -12.23 82.48 10.27
CA PHE A 4 -12.13 81.14 10.89
C PHE A 4 -13.23 80.90 11.95
N GLN A 5 -13.67 79.66 12.18
CA GLN A 5 -13.51 78.97 13.49
C GLN A 5 -13.96 77.48 13.49
N PHE A 6 -13.13 76.68 14.17
CA PHE A 6 -13.21 75.24 14.46
C PHE A 6 -13.95 74.96 15.79
N HIS A 7 -14.52 73.74 15.92
CA HIS A 7 -14.56 72.82 17.10
C HIS A 7 -15.81 71.90 17.00
N THR A 8 -15.89 70.60 17.34
CA THR A 8 -15.01 69.58 17.94
C THR A 8 -15.69 68.20 17.74
N THR A 9 -14.91 67.21 17.27
CA THR A 9 -14.85 65.77 17.60
C THR A 9 -16.12 64.98 18.01
N LEU A 10 -16.41 63.89 17.28
CA LEU A 10 -16.52 62.54 17.88
C LEU A 10 -16.29 61.44 16.82
N LEU A 11 -15.24 60.65 17.04
CA LEU A 11 -15.00 59.36 16.38
C LEU A 11 -16.07 58.35 16.84
N LEU A 12 -16.61 57.57 15.90
CA LEU A 12 -17.00 56.19 16.17
C LEU A 12 -16.82 55.34 14.90
N LEU A 13 -15.96 54.33 15.08
CA LEU A 13 -15.54 53.29 14.17
C LEU A 13 -16.66 52.28 13.87
N CYS A 14 -16.34 51.33 12.97
CA CYS A 14 -16.90 49.98 12.85
C CYS A 14 -18.18 49.84 11.98
N VAL A 15 -18.28 48.97 10.97
CA VAL A 15 -17.42 47.89 10.44
C VAL A 15 -17.81 47.75 8.95
N SER A 16 -16.85 47.72 8.02
CA SER A 16 -17.15 47.18 6.70
C SER A 16 -17.21 45.67 6.81
N SER A 17 -18.36 45.08 6.49
CA SER A 17 -18.51 43.63 6.37
C SER A 17 -17.79 43.14 5.12
N CYS A 18 -16.45 43.12 5.14
CA CYS A 18 -15.69 42.21 4.30
C CYS A 18 -15.83 40.83 4.91
N VAL A 19 -16.75 40.03 4.37
CA VAL A 19 -16.76 38.59 4.58
C VAL A 19 -15.50 38.06 3.90
N TYR A 20 -14.42 37.93 4.67
CA TYR A 20 -13.30 37.08 4.31
C TYR A 20 -13.86 35.66 4.30
N LEU A 21 -14.18 35.17 3.10
CA LEU A 21 -14.32 33.75 2.88
C LEU A 21 -12.88 33.22 2.96
N ASP A 22 -12.46 32.82 4.16
CA ASP A 22 -11.26 32.01 4.33
C ASP A 22 -11.53 30.68 3.61
N ILE A 23 -11.19 30.65 2.33
CA ILE A 23 -10.97 29.41 1.60
C ILE A 23 -9.74 28.81 2.28
N LEU A 24 -9.97 27.97 3.30
CA LEU A 24 -8.98 27.02 3.77
C LEU A 24 -8.41 26.36 2.52
N PRO A 25 -7.08 26.36 2.32
CA PRO A 25 -6.50 25.59 1.25
C PRO A 25 -6.99 24.16 1.44
N VAL A 26 -7.68 23.62 0.46
CA VAL A 26 -7.89 22.18 0.37
C VAL A 26 -6.47 21.62 0.32
N GLU A 27 -5.97 21.10 1.44
CA GLU A 27 -4.72 20.38 1.47
C GLU A 27 -4.88 19.21 0.50
N THR A 28 -4.29 19.33 -0.68
CA THR A 28 -4.25 18.25 -1.65
C THR A 28 -3.43 17.13 -1.01
N GLU A 29 -4.07 16.00 -0.72
CA GLU A 29 -3.41 14.85 -0.09
C GLU A 29 -2.33 14.30 -1.04
N SER A 30 -1.06 14.42 -0.66
CA SER A 30 0.05 13.92 -1.48
C SER A 30 0.00 12.39 -1.63
N ILE A 31 0.14 11.88 -2.86
CA ILE A 31 0.23 10.43 -3.15
C ILE A 31 1.24 9.72 -2.25
N LEU A 32 2.39 10.36 -1.99
CA LEU A 32 3.43 9.84 -1.11
C LEU A 32 3.20 10.37 0.31
N ILE A 33 2.50 9.58 1.12
CA ILE A 33 2.23 9.88 2.54
C ILE A 33 3.46 9.75 3.45
N ARG A 34 4.65 9.54 2.87
CA ARG A 34 5.96 9.47 3.52
C ARG A 34 6.99 10.20 2.66
N PRO A 35 8.11 10.66 3.25
CA PRO A 35 9.23 11.14 2.46
C PRO A 35 9.73 10.08 1.47
N TYR A 36 10.12 10.52 0.27
CA TYR A 36 10.62 9.68 -0.82
C TYR A 36 11.63 8.59 -0.39
N TYR A 37 12.57 8.94 0.50
CA TYR A 37 13.61 8.00 0.92
C TYR A 37 13.06 6.79 1.69
N VAL A 38 11.92 6.95 2.37
CA VAL A 38 11.25 5.85 3.09
C VAL A 38 10.73 4.83 2.09
N TYR A 39 9.92 5.26 1.12
CA TYR A 39 9.44 4.38 0.04
C TYR A 39 10.58 3.69 -0.69
N LYS A 40 11.58 4.46 -1.13
CA LYS A 40 12.74 3.92 -1.86
C LYS A 40 13.40 2.78 -1.10
N ASN A 41 13.73 3.00 0.17
CA ASN A 41 14.54 2.06 0.94
C ASN A 41 13.71 0.89 1.49
N LEU A 42 12.46 1.13 1.91
CA LEU A 42 11.60 0.07 2.43
C LEU A 42 11.14 -0.87 1.30
N ILE A 43 10.67 -0.32 0.16
CA ILE A 43 10.28 -1.14 -1.00
C ILE A 43 11.49 -1.94 -1.49
N LYS A 44 12.68 -1.35 -1.55
CA LYS A 44 13.92 -2.08 -1.89
C LYS A 44 14.21 -3.20 -0.90
N GLY A 45 14.13 -2.90 0.40
CA GLY A 45 14.40 -3.89 1.46
C GLY A 45 13.47 -5.10 1.38
N VAL A 46 12.17 -4.85 1.17
CA VAL A 46 11.16 -5.90 0.97
C VAL A 46 11.42 -6.68 -0.32
N HIS A 47 11.68 -5.96 -1.43
CA HIS A 47 12.01 -6.57 -2.72
C HIS A 47 13.17 -7.54 -2.61
N ASP A 48 14.27 -7.13 -1.97
CA ASP A 48 15.46 -7.94 -1.81
C ASP A 48 15.21 -9.13 -0.88
N TYR A 49 14.49 -8.91 0.23
CA TYR A 49 14.17 -9.96 1.20
C TYR A 49 13.37 -11.10 0.55
N PHE A 50 12.33 -10.78 -0.23
CA PHE A 50 11.50 -11.79 -0.91
C PHE A 50 12.06 -12.22 -2.27
N ASN A 51 13.19 -11.66 -2.69
CA ASN A 51 13.77 -11.85 -4.00
C ASN A 51 12.73 -11.61 -5.12
N ASN A 52 11.93 -10.55 -5.01
CA ASN A 52 10.98 -10.18 -6.06
C ASN A 52 11.74 -9.86 -7.36
N THR A 53 11.09 -10.00 -8.53
CA THR A 53 11.76 -9.70 -9.82
C THR A 53 11.37 -8.36 -10.43
N CYS A 54 10.29 -7.76 -9.93
CA CYS A 54 9.77 -6.48 -10.38
C CYS A 54 8.90 -5.84 -9.30
N ILE A 55 8.65 -4.55 -9.46
CA ILE A 55 7.80 -3.74 -8.60
C ILE A 55 6.66 -3.16 -9.44
N ILE A 56 5.42 -3.29 -8.95
CA ILE A 56 4.26 -2.57 -9.48
C ILE A 56 3.80 -1.58 -8.41
N LEU A 57 3.94 -0.29 -8.72
CA LEU A 57 3.50 0.81 -7.87
C LEU A 57 2.06 1.18 -8.24
N PHE A 58 1.12 0.92 -7.33
CA PHE A 58 -0.28 1.29 -7.50
C PHE A 58 -0.53 2.72 -7.03
N HIS A 59 -1.25 3.49 -7.85
CA HIS A 59 -1.71 4.84 -7.55
C HIS A 59 -3.22 4.99 -7.79
N GLY A 60 -3.83 5.96 -7.12
CA GLY A 60 -5.26 6.28 -7.28
C GLY A 60 -5.49 6.96 -8.63
N SER A 61 -6.60 6.61 -9.28
CA SER A 61 -7.23 7.17 -10.50
C SER A 61 -6.38 7.87 -11.58
N SER A 62 -6.80 7.72 -12.84
CA SER A 62 -6.27 8.47 -13.99
C SER A 62 -6.51 10.00 -13.95
N LYS A 63 -7.26 10.50 -12.96
CA LYS A 63 -7.54 11.94 -12.78
C LYS A 63 -6.33 12.79 -12.38
N LEU A 64 -5.19 12.14 -12.08
CA LEU A 64 -3.88 12.80 -11.93
C LEU A 64 -3.46 13.66 -13.13
N ILE A 65 -4.11 13.53 -14.29
CA ILE A 65 -3.78 14.30 -15.48
C ILE A 65 -4.53 15.64 -15.52
N GLU A 66 -5.63 15.81 -14.78
CA GLU A 66 -6.51 16.98 -14.92
C GLU A 66 -6.53 17.91 -13.69
N ASP A 67 -6.44 17.39 -12.45
CA ASP A 67 -6.66 18.21 -11.23
C ASP A 67 -5.48 18.24 -10.22
N GLU A 68 -4.64 17.20 -10.16
CA GLU A 68 -3.54 17.06 -9.18
C GLU A 68 -2.20 17.40 -9.83
N GLY A 69 -1.58 18.50 -9.41
CA GLY A 69 -0.49 19.17 -10.13
C GLY A 69 0.76 18.33 -10.43
N LEU A 70 1.58 18.83 -11.37
CA LEU A 70 2.86 18.27 -11.85
C LEU A 70 3.82 17.76 -10.76
N GLN A 71 3.69 18.22 -9.51
CA GLN A 71 4.57 17.87 -8.39
C GLN A 71 4.31 16.48 -7.80
N GLU A 72 3.07 15.98 -7.80
CA GLU A 72 2.78 14.66 -7.21
C GLU A 72 3.21 13.50 -8.13
N MET A 73 3.03 13.71 -9.43
CA MET A 73 3.57 12.82 -10.47
C MET A 73 5.12 12.75 -10.39
N ASP A 74 5.79 13.84 -10.00
CA ASP A 74 7.24 13.89 -9.89
C ASP A 74 7.78 12.91 -8.84
N GLY A 75 7.11 12.76 -7.70
CA GLY A 75 7.50 11.80 -6.66
C GLY A 75 7.43 10.34 -7.13
N LEU A 76 6.34 9.97 -7.81
CA LEU A 76 6.15 8.63 -8.39
C LEU A 76 7.17 8.35 -9.50
N LEU A 77 7.34 9.28 -10.43
CA LEU A 77 8.28 9.16 -11.54
C LEU A 77 9.72 9.09 -11.03
N THR A 78 10.04 9.82 -9.96
CA THR A 78 11.33 9.75 -9.28
C THR A 78 11.55 8.36 -8.68
N LEU A 79 10.54 7.78 -8.00
CA LEU A 79 10.62 6.40 -7.48
C LEU A 79 10.85 5.39 -8.61
N GLN A 80 10.04 5.47 -9.67
CA GLN A 80 10.18 4.57 -10.82
C GLN A 80 11.56 4.69 -11.47
N THR A 81 12.05 5.92 -11.66
CA THR A 81 13.38 6.20 -12.22
C THR A 81 14.46 5.61 -11.33
N GLN A 82 14.36 5.80 -10.01
CA GLN A 82 15.31 5.25 -9.06
C GLN A 82 15.39 3.73 -9.11
N PHE A 83 14.24 3.06 -9.07
CA PHE A 83 14.21 1.60 -9.14
C PHE A 83 14.68 1.09 -10.50
N SER A 84 14.16 1.64 -11.60
CA SER A 84 14.45 1.13 -12.95
C SER A 84 15.85 1.47 -13.44
N LYS A 85 16.28 2.72 -13.30
CA LYS A 85 17.54 3.22 -13.88
C LYS A 85 18.73 2.99 -12.97
N TYR A 86 18.58 3.23 -11.67
CA TYR A 86 19.71 3.22 -10.73
C TYR A 86 19.84 1.90 -9.99
N LEU A 87 18.72 1.29 -9.60
CA LEU A 87 18.71 -0.01 -8.90
C LEU A 87 18.51 -1.21 -9.84
N HIS A 88 18.24 -0.98 -11.14
CA HIS A 88 18.02 -2.00 -12.16
C HIS A 88 16.88 -2.99 -11.82
N ILE A 89 15.89 -2.52 -11.06
CA ILE A 89 14.68 -3.27 -10.71
C ILE A 89 13.56 -2.86 -11.66
N ARG A 90 13.01 -3.82 -12.41
CA ARG A 90 11.89 -3.59 -13.33
C ARG A 90 10.70 -3.01 -12.57
N THR A 91 10.38 -1.74 -12.82
CA THR A 91 9.36 -1.02 -12.06
C THR A 91 8.39 -0.32 -12.99
N VAL A 92 7.10 -0.50 -12.72
CA VAL A 92 6.01 0.14 -13.47
C VAL A 92 5.05 0.82 -12.50
N ILE A 93 4.60 2.01 -12.88
CA ILE A 93 3.50 2.72 -12.23
C ILE A 93 2.21 2.31 -12.95
N MET A 94 1.18 1.92 -12.20
CA MET A 94 -0.06 1.43 -12.77
C MET A 94 -1.25 1.71 -11.85
N ASP A 95 -2.32 2.28 -12.37
CA ASP A 95 -3.60 2.26 -11.66
C ASP A 95 -4.27 0.87 -11.78
N PHE A 96 -5.22 0.58 -10.90
CA PHE A 96 -5.90 -0.73 -10.90
C PHE A 96 -6.76 -0.97 -12.15
N HIS A 97 -7.23 0.07 -12.82
CA HIS A 97 -7.99 -0.06 -14.07
C HIS A 97 -7.08 -0.50 -15.22
N MET A 98 -5.88 0.07 -15.33
CA MET A 98 -4.83 -0.35 -16.27
C MET A 98 -4.38 -1.77 -15.95
N PHE A 99 -4.19 -2.11 -14.67
CA PHE A 99 -3.83 -3.46 -14.26
C PHE A 99 -4.88 -4.49 -14.67
N LYS A 100 -6.16 -4.20 -14.41
CA LYS A 100 -7.27 -5.05 -14.86
C LYS A 100 -7.27 -5.19 -16.38
N ASN A 101 -7.27 -4.09 -17.12
CA ASN A 101 -7.44 -4.16 -18.57
C ASN A 101 -6.24 -4.75 -19.33
N ARG A 102 -5.01 -4.56 -18.83
CA ARG A 102 -3.78 -4.97 -19.54
C ARG A 102 -3.16 -6.25 -19.01
N VAL A 103 -3.37 -6.57 -17.72
CA VAL A 103 -2.58 -7.59 -17.01
C VAL A 103 -3.44 -8.68 -16.37
N GLU A 104 -4.76 -8.52 -16.23
CA GLU A 104 -5.66 -9.51 -15.59
C GLU A 104 -5.46 -10.94 -16.09
N LYS A 105 -5.26 -11.14 -17.39
CA LYS A 105 -5.09 -12.47 -17.99
C LYS A 105 -3.66 -13.01 -17.94
N THR A 106 -2.68 -12.14 -17.69
CA THR A 106 -1.25 -12.44 -17.87
C THR A 106 -0.42 -12.20 -16.62
N TYR A 107 -1.00 -11.71 -15.52
CA TYR A 107 -0.25 -11.41 -14.29
C TYR A 107 0.47 -12.63 -13.72
N HIS A 108 -0.07 -13.84 -13.95
CA HIS A 108 0.59 -15.11 -13.58
C HIS A 108 1.90 -15.39 -14.34
N HIS A 109 2.19 -14.67 -15.43
CA HIS A 109 3.47 -14.74 -16.12
C HIS A 109 4.54 -13.84 -15.48
N ILE A 110 4.14 -12.92 -14.60
CA ILE A 110 5.06 -12.01 -13.92
C ILE A 110 5.66 -12.74 -12.72
N LYS A 111 6.91 -13.20 -12.83
CA LYS A 111 7.54 -14.01 -11.77
C LYS A 111 7.75 -13.20 -10.49
N ARG A 112 7.13 -13.62 -9.37
CA ARG A 112 7.37 -13.05 -8.02
C ARG A 112 7.29 -11.51 -7.97
N PRO A 113 6.17 -10.89 -8.35
CA PRO A 113 6.09 -9.44 -8.33
C PRO A 113 5.86 -8.90 -6.92
N LEU A 114 6.42 -7.72 -6.64
CA LEU A 114 6.09 -6.92 -5.47
C LEU A 114 5.04 -5.88 -5.87
N PHE A 115 3.84 -6.00 -5.30
CA PHE A 115 2.74 -5.06 -5.50
C PHE A 115 2.72 -4.07 -4.33
N VAL A 116 2.80 -2.78 -4.63
CA VAL A 116 2.92 -1.73 -3.62
C VAL A 116 1.73 -0.78 -3.72
N LEU A 117 0.98 -0.64 -2.63
CA LEU A 117 -0.04 0.39 -2.46
C LEU A 117 0.58 1.53 -1.64
N LEU A 118 0.70 2.71 -2.25
CA LEU A 118 1.52 3.79 -1.72
C LEU A 118 0.83 4.62 -0.63
N ASN A 119 -0.49 4.56 -0.53
CA ASN A 119 -1.28 5.27 0.46
C ASN A 119 -2.60 4.54 0.72
N ASP A 120 -3.40 5.13 1.59
CA ASP A 120 -4.67 4.61 2.07
C ASP A 120 -5.88 5.42 1.59
N PHE A 121 -5.75 6.11 0.46
CA PHE A 121 -6.84 6.90 -0.11
C PHE A 121 -8.05 6.02 -0.40
N LYS A 122 -9.24 6.62 -0.29
CA LYS A 122 -10.51 5.91 -0.45
C LYS A 122 -10.60 5.24 -1.82
N GLU A 123 -10.16 5.92 -2.87
CA GLU A 123 -10.15 5.44 -4.25
C GLU A 123 -9.22 4.23 -4.41
N ILE A 124 -8.04 4.27 -3.79
CA ILE A 124 -7.11 3.13 -3.74
C ILE A 124 -7.76 1.94 -3.05
N ARG A 125 -8.39 2.17 -1.90
CA ARG A 125 -9.08 1.11 -1.14
C ARG A 125 -10.19 0.46 -1.97
N GLU A 126 -11.07 1.26 -2.56
CA GLU A 126 -12.20 0.76 -3.37
C GLU A 126 -11.71 -0.05 -4.58
N GLN A 127 -10.69 0.43 -5.28
CA GLN A 127 -10.10 -0.27 -6.41
C GLN A 127 -9.39 -1.57 -5.98
N PHE A 128 -8.68 -1.54 -4.86
CA PHE A 128 -8.02 -2.71 -4.32
C PHE A 128 -9.03 -3.78 -3.89
N VAL A 129 -10.13 -3.41 -3.22
CA VAL A 129 -11.25 -4.32 -2.89
C VAL A 129 -11.85 -4.96 -4.15
N SER A 130 -11.93 -4.21 -5.25
CA SER A 130 -12.39 -4.76 -6.53
C SER A 130 -11.41 -5.79 -7.09
N VAL A 131 -10.11 -5.52 -7.04
CA VAL A 131 -9.06 -6.41 -7.55
C VAL A 131 -8.86 -7.65 -6.70
N SER A 132 -8.96 -7.52 -5.38
CA SER A 132 -8.81 -8.64 -4.44
C SER A 132 -9.86 -9.75 -4.62
N LYS A 133 -10.99 -9.45 -5.28
CA LYS A 133 -12.06 -10.42 -5.55
C LYS A 133 -11.72 -11.44 -6.63
N TRP A 134 -10.81 -11.12 -7.54
CA TRP A 134 -10.50 -11.99 -8.69
C TRP A 134 -9.01 -12.33 -8.80
N ILE A 135 -8.11 -11.55 -8.21
CA ILE A 135 -6.69 -11.90 -8.19
C ILE A 135 -6.42 -13.03 -7.20
N THR A 136 -5.50 -13.94 -7.54
CA THR A 136 -4.93 -14.89 -6.59
C THR A 136 -4.05 -14.12 -5.60
N MET A 137 -4.64 -13.69 -4.48
CA MET A 137 -3.99 -12.86 -3.47
C MET A 137 -2.65 -13.43 -2.98
N ALA A 138 -2.48 -14.75 -2.93
CA ALA A 138 -1.24 -15.40 -2.50
C ALA A 138 -0.12 -15.43 -3.56
N TYR A 139 -0.40 -15.02 -4.80
CA TYR A 139 0.58 -15.06 -5.89
C TYR A 139 1.65 -13.94 -5.79
N PRO A 140 1.29 -12.65 -5.65
CA PRO A 140 2.28 -11.58 -5.47
C PRO A 140 2.67 -11.41 -3.99
N THR A 141 3.78 -10.72 -3.77
CA THR A 141 4.08 -10.10 -2.46
C THR A 141 3.37 -8.75 -2.39
N TRP A 142 2.63 -8.46 -1.32
CA TRP A 142 1.97 -7.16 -1.13
C TRP A 142 2.68 -6.33 -0.07
N LEU A 143 2.80 -5.02 -0.34
CA LEU A 143 3.23 -4.01 0.62
C LEU A 143 2.28 -2.82 0.57
N LEU A 144 1.61 -2.54 1.68
CA LEU A 144 0.66 -1.45 1.83
C LEU A 144 1.21 -0.41 2.81
N PHE A 145 1.27 0.85 2.40
CA PHE A 145 1.59 1.97 3.26
C PHE A 145 0.29 2.63 3.75
N LEU A 146 0.13 2.76 5.07
CA LEU A 146 -1.01 3.44 5.68
C LEU A 146 -0.55 4.68 6.45
N ARG A 147 -1.43 5.67 6.63
CA ARG A 147 -1.20 6.76 7.59
C ARG A 147 -1.19 6.21 9.04
N ASP A 148 -0.68 7.01 9.96
CA ASP A 148 -0.42 6.57 11.34
C ASP A 148 -1.74 6.35 12.11
N GLU A 149 -2.77 7.12 11.74
CA GLU A 149 -4.14 7.08 12.23
C GLU A 149 -5.01 6.00 11.59
N THR A 150 -4.62 5.48 10.42
CA THR A 150 -5.44 4.53 9.66
C THR A 150 -5.30 3.13 10.23
N ARG A 151 -6.42 2.52 10.61
CA ARG A 151 -6.43 1.14 11.09
C ARG A 151 -6.44 0.17 9.92
N PHE A 152 -5.46 -0.73 9.87
CA PHE A 152 -5.37 -1.70 8.78
C PHE A 152 -6.58 -2.66 8.75
N GLU A 153 -7.22 -2.93 9.88
CA GLU A 153 -8.44 -3.74 9.93
C GLU A 153 -9.62 -3.06 9.23
N GLU A 154 -9.70 -1.73 9.31
CA GLU A 154 -10.71 -0.94 8.62
C GLU A 154 -10.42 -0.86 7.11
N PHE A 155 -9.16 -0.61 6.75
CA PHE A 155 -8.75 -0.59 5.35
C PHE A 155 -9.03 -1.94 4.65
N LEU A 156 -8.74 -3.05 5.33
CA LEU A 156 -8.84 -4.42 4.82
C LEU A 156 -10.16 -5.14 5.20
N SER A 157 -11.18 -4.43 5.67
CA SER A 157 -12.44 -5.04 6.13
C SER A 157 -13.10 -5.92 5.06
N ASP A 158 -13.09 -5.45 3.82
CA ASP A 158 -13.74 -6.07 2.65
C ASP A 158 -12.77 -6.88 1.78
N VAL A 159 -11.56 -7.16 2.31
CA VAL A 159 -10.50 -7.90 1.62
C VAL A 159 -10.23 -9.20 2.37
N TYR A 160 -10.37 -10.32 1.67
CA TYR A 160 -9.89 -11.60 2.17
C TYR A 160 -8.39 -11.72 1.87
N VAL A 161 -7.57 -11.74 2.93
CA VAL A 161 -6.12 -11.97 2.85
C VAL A 161 -5.83 -13.42 3.27
N PRO A 162 -5.58 -14.35 2.34
CA PRO A 162 -5.40 -15.76 2.64
C PRO A 162 -4.21 -16.08 3.56
N PHE A 163 -4.26 -17.22 4.24
CA PHE A 163 -3.20 -17.71 5.12
C PHE A 163 -1.85 -17.98 4.43
N ASP A 164 -1.83 -18.24 3.12
CA ASP A 164 -0.62 -18.41 2.31
C ASP A 164 -0.18 -17.13 1.60
N CYS A 165 -0.90 -16.02 1.80
CA CYS A 165 -0.57 -14.72 1.23
C CYS A 165 0.50 -14.00 2.05
N VAL A 166 1.52 -13.46 1.36
CA VAL A 166 2.49 -12.52 1.94
C VAL A 166 1.93 -11.11 1.78
N PHE A 167 1.33 -10.59 2.84
CA PHE A 167 0.72 -9.27 2.86
C PHE A 167 1.30 -8.44 4.01
N MET A 168 2.05 -7.41 3.66
CA MET A 168 2.69 -6.53 4.63
C MET A 168 2.01 -5.18 4.68
N VAL A 169 1.83 -4.67 5.89
CA VAL A 169 1.35 -3.31 6.15
C VAL A 169 2.45 -2.54 6.86
N ALA A 170 2.85 -1.40 6.29
CA ALA A 170 3.82 -0.48 6.86
C ALA A 170 3.11 0.73 7.48
N GLN A 171 3.40 0.98 8.76
CA GLN A 171 2.92 2.13 9.52
C GLN A 171 4.04 2.65 10.42
N ARG A 172 4.05 3.96 10.65
CA ARG A 172 5.05 4.58 11.51
C ARG A 172 4.65 4.48 12.98
N ASP A 173 5.62 4.22 13.85
CA ASP A 173 5.43 4.36 15.28
C ASP A 173 5.63 5.81 15.77
N SER A 174 5.41 6.05 17.06
CA SER A 174 5.62 7.37 17.68
C SER A 174 7.04 7.93 17.55
N GLN A 175 8.03 7.10 17.20
CA GLN A 175 9.45 7.46 17.09
C GLN A 175 9.90 7.66 15.64
N GLY A 176 9.00 7.51 14.66
CA GLY A 176 9.36 7.64 13.26
C GLY A 176 9.86 6.36 12.59
N THR A 177 9.86 5.23 13.31
CA THR A 177 10.24 3.92 12.75
C THR A 177 9.08 3.34 11.98
N GLU A 178 9.33 2.83 10.78
CA GLU A 178 8.31 2.10 10.03
C GLU A 178 8.22 0.67 10.58
N ILE A 179 7.08 0.33 11.19
CA ILE A 179 6.74 -1.00 11.66
C ILE A 179 6.02 -1.73 10.53
N ILE A 180 6.52 -2.92 10.18
CA ILE A 180 5.94 -3.76 9.15
C ILE A 180 5.21 -4.91 9.84
N GLN A 181 3.91 -5.00 9.61
CA GLN A 181 3.05 -6.06 10.12
C GLN A 181 2.71 -7.04 9.00
N ASP A 182 2.84 -8.33 9.27
CA ASP A 182 2.35 -9.42 8.42
C ASP A 182 0.87 -9.64 8.75
N VAL A 183 -0.04 -9.50 7.77
CA VAL A 183 -1.49 -9.58 7.99
C VAL A 183 -2.12 -10.71 7.17
N TYR A 184 -3.07 -11.43 7.78
CA TYR A 184 -3.72 -12.58 7.15
C TYR A 184 -5.00 -13.01 7.88
N ARG A 185 -5.81 -13.84 7.24
CA ARG A 185 -6.93 -14.58 7.83
C ARG A 185 -6.69 -16.09 7.66
N ILE A 186 -7.13 -16.89 8.62
CA ILE A 186 -7.00 -18.35 8.55
C ILE A 186 -8.11 -18.91 7.66
N GLY A 187 -9.36 -18.58 7.97
CA GLY A 187 -10.54 -18.77 7.15
C GLY A 187 -11.13 -17.46 6.65
N LYS A 188 -12.01 -17.54 5.64
CA LYS A 188 -12.64 -16.37 5.02
C LYS A 188 -13.45 -15.52 6.00
N GLU A 189 -14.13 -16.18 6.93
CA GLU A 189 -15.01 -15.57 7.93
C GLU A 189 -14.28 -15.21 9.23
N ASP A 190 -12.97 -15.48 9.32
CA ASP A 190 -12.19 -15.13 10.50
C ASP A 190 -11.84 -13.64 10.53
N TYR A 191 -11.52 -13.18 11.74
CA TYR A 191 -10.93 -11.86 11.93
C TYR A 191 -9.53 -11.77 11.30
N LEU A 192 -9.18 -10.56 10.87
CA LEU A 192 -7.84 -10.26 10.39
C LEU A 192 -6.85 -10.38 11.54
N ARG A 193 -5.82 -11.19 11.34
CA ARG A 193 -4.70 -11.35 12.27
C ARG A 193 -3.53 -10.54 11.77
N SER A 194 -2.72 -10.05 12.70
CA SER A 194 -1.44 -9.44 12.39
C SER A 194 -0.36 -9.97 13.32
N MET A 195 0.87 -9.88 12.86
CA MET A 195 2.06 -10.04 13.71
C MET A 195 3.17 -9.13 13.21
N MET A 196 4.09 -8.74 14.09
CA MET A 196 5.26 -7.98 13.68
C MET A 196 6.09 -8.81 12.70
N PHE A 197 6.24 -8.32 11.47
CA PHE A 197 7.12 -8.91 10.47
C PHE A 197 8.54 -8.39 10.65
N GLY A 198 8.67 -7.07 10.77
CA GLY A 198 9.95 -6.40 10.78
C GLY A 198 9.81 -4.91 11.00
N MET A 199 10.93 -4.21 10.86
CA MET A 199 10.99 -2.77 11.02
C MET A 199 11.94 -2.15 10.00
N TRP A 200 11.76 -0.86 9.75
CA TRP A 200 12.68 -0.07 8.96
C TRP A 200 12.95 1.28 9.63
N ASN A 201 14.22 1.63 9.70
CA ASN A 201 14.67 2.97 10.08
C ASN A 201 15.90 3.35 9.25
N SER A 202 16.23 4.65 9.25
CA SER A 202 17.34 5.20 8.45
C SER A 202 18.71 4.65 8.86
N SER A 203 18.89 4.24 10.11
CA SER A 203 20.17 3.76 10.64
C SER A 203 20.47 2.31 10.29
N HIS A 204 19.45 1.44 10.32
CA HIS A 204 19.61 -0.01 10.18
C HIS A 204 19.03 -0.56 8.87
N GLY A 205 18.30 0.26 8.11
CA GLY A 205 17.58 -0.20 6.93
C GLY A 205 16.44 -1.15 7.30
N PHE A 206 16.09 -2.04 6.36
CA PHE A 206 15.01 -3.01 6.54
C PHE A 206 15.49 -4.23 7.30
N GLN A 207 14.78 -4.59 8.36
CA GLN A 207 15.06 -5.74 9.21
C GLN A 207 13.86 -6.68 9.18
N GLY A 208 13.94 -7.72 8.34
CA GLY A 208 12.95 -8.80 8.27
C GLY A 208 13.29 -9.97 9.21
N PRO A 209 12.35 -10.90 9.41
CA PRO A 209 12.54 -12.06 10.28
C PRO A 209 13.38 -13.13 9.58
N LEU A 210 14.06 -13.99 10.34
CA LEU A 210 14.78 -15.16 9.78
C LEU A 210 13.84 -16.33 9.46
N LEU A 211 12.68 -16.37 10.10
CA LEU A 211 11.69 -17.45 9.97
C LEU A 211 10.86 -17.29 8.69
N GLY A 212 10.62 -18.40 8.00
CA GLY A 212 9.72 -18.46 6.85
C GLY A 212 8.24 -18.28 7.22
N LEU A 213 7.39 -18.06 6.21
CA LEU A 213 5.96 -17.72 6.39
C LEU A 213 5.24 -18.65 7.38
N TYR A 214 5.27 -19.96 7.14
CA TYR A 214 4.56 -20.94 7.96
C TYR A 214 5.18 -21.15 9.35
N GLN A 215 6.48 -20.90 9.51
CA GLN A 215 7.12 -20.95 10.82
C GLN A 215 6.65 -19.80 11.71
N ARG A 216 6.42 -18.62 11.11
CA ARG A 216 5.85 -17.47 11.83
C ARG A 216 4.37 -17.69 12.14
N ARG A 217 3.61 -18.28 11.22
CA ARG A 217 2.18 -18.57 11.35
C ARG A 217 1.90 -20.00 11.85
N HIS A 218 2.72 -20.52 12.76
CA HIS A 218 2.63 -21.92 13.19
C HIS A 218 1.42 -22.22 14.08
N ASP A 219 0.86 -21.20 14.74
CA ASP A 219 -0.37 -21.31 15.52
C ASP A 219 -1.59 -21.03 14.64
N LEU A 220 -2.45 -22.02 14.51
CA LEU A 220 -3.73 -21.92 13.79
C LEU A 220 -4.88 -21.46 14.69
N HIS A 221 -4.59 -21.11 15.94
CA HIS A 221 -5.52 -20.51 16.89
C HIS A 221 -6.84 -21.28 17.02
N GLY A 222 -6.73 -22.61 17.13
CA GLY A 222 -7.88 -23.52 17.26
C GLY A 222 -8.48 -24.03 15.94
N HIS A 223 -7.93 -23.66 14.78
CA HIS A 223 -8.36 -24.21 13.50
C HIS A 223 -7.77 -25.59 13.23
N ASN A 224 -8.60 -26.51 12.74
CA ASN A 224 -8.20 -27.86 12.36
C ASN A 224 -7.80 -27.91 10.87
N ILE A 225 -6.63 -28.46 10.56
CA ILE A 225 -6.25 -28.79 9.19
C ILE A 225 -6.91 -30.12 8.82
N ARG A 226 -7.70 -30.14 7.73
CA ARG A 226 -8.18 -31.39 7.12
C ARG A 226 -7.19 -31.81 6.05
N VAL A 227 -6.49 -32.92 6.26
CA VAL A 227 -5.56 -33.50 5.30
C VAL A 227 -6.22 -34.71 4.65
N VAL A 228 -6.24 -34.74 3.32
CA VAL A 228 -6.61 -35.92 2.54
C VAL A 228 -5.36 -36.45 1.87
N ALA A 229 -4.94 -37.66 2.25
CA ALA A 229 -3.84 -38.36 1.61
C ALA A 229 -4.39 -39.37 0.60
N ILE A 230 -3.95 -39.27 -0.66
CA ILE A 230 -4.25 -40.27 -1.69
C ILE A 230 -3.09 -41.25 -1.71
N ASN A 231 -3.38 -42.51 -1.37
CA ASN A 231 -2.37 -43.56 -1.37
C ASN A 231 -2.23 -44.12 -2.80
N LEU A 232 -1.23 -43.67 -3.55
CA LEU A 232 -0.91 -44.21 -4.87
C LEU A 232 -0.11 -45.52 -4.71
N HIS A 233 -0.76 -46.56 -4.20
CA HIS A 233 -0.24 -47.93 -4.25
C HIS A 233 -0.92 -48.68 -5.40
N GLN A 234 -0.48 -48.41 -6.63
CA GLN A 234 -0.60 -49.37 -7.73
C GLN A 234 0.73 -49.40 -8.51
N PRO A 235 1.46 -50.53 -8.52
CA PRO A 235 2.58 -50.68 -9.43
C PRO A 235 2.06 -50.83 -10.87
N LEU A 236 2.45 -49.90 -11.73
CA LEU A 236 2.33 -50.01 -13.18
C LEU A 236 3.27 -51.12 -13.67
N LEU A 237 2.78 -52.35 -13.84
CA LEU A 237 3.37 -53.38 -14.71
C LEU A 237 2.36 -54.52 -14.87
N GLN A 238 1.57 -54.47 -15.95
CA GLN A 238 0.89 -55.65 -16.47
C GLN A 238 1.66 -56.08 -17.72
N ILE A 239 2.51 -57.09 -17.57
CA ILE A 239 3.12 -57.78 -18.72
C ILE A 239 2.03 -58.69 -19.28
N ASP A 240 1.46 -58.33 -20.43
CA ASP A 240 0.66 -59.25 -21.22
C ASP A 240 1.60 -60.30 -21.82
N LYS A 241 1.40 -61.57 -21.43
CA LYS A 241 1.96 -62.71 -22.15
C LYS A 241 0.86 -63.23 -23.08
N SER A 242 1.05 -63.02 -24.38
CA SER A 242 0.45 -63.83 -25.45
C SER A 242 1.45 -64.87 -25.92
#